data_AF-A0A1B2IVD8-F1
#
_entry.id   AF-A0A1B2IVD8-F1
#
_cell.length_a   1.000
_cell.length_b   1.000
_cell.length_c   1.000
_cell.angle_alpha   90.00
_cell.angle_beta   90.00
_cell.angle_gamma   90.00
#
_symmetry.space_group_name_H-M   'P 1'
#
loop_
_entity.id
_entity.type
_entity.pdbx_description
1 polymer ?
#
loop_
_entity_poly.entity_id
_entity_poly.type
_entity_poly.pdbx_seq_one_letter_code
_entity_poly.pdbx_strand_id
1 'polypeptide(L)'
;MQKPKKRNWLILALAALTLVITTFGATPKAQAATSYYQVANLKKVDYYTKVGANTTHNYGIYTSGGYKTSAANVTAIAHGRDYAGKFIHVTRTETTAQGTWVRFLYNHKQVGWMGVNGTDKTYYRVMAPLIGQRPELPTGCEITTTTMMLQFAGANVTKLSLAKEMPRSSDPNKGFVGSPYSTSGWYIYPGDLMALVKKHAGSAINMTGDSLTKVKAQVRKNHLVVLWVANLDGFSNHAVCVTGYSSTRIYYNDPWLVKRTSMTNANMTSHRKGDAYRALSY
;
A
#
# COMPACT_ATOMS: atom_id res chain seq x y z
N MET A 1 -25.35 76.73 -31.54
CA MET A 1 -25.26 77.49 -30.27
C MET A 1 -23.82 77.42 -29.78
N GLN A 2 -23.26 78.59 -29.48
CA GLN A 2 -21.97 78.94 -28.85
C GLN A 2 -20.64 78.27 -29.29
N LYS A 3 -19.95 78.99 -30.18
CA LYS A 3 -18.48 79.19 -30.33
C LYS A 3 -17.83 79.74 -29.02
N PRO A 4 -16.52 80.11 -28.94
CA PRO A 4 -15.25 79.66 -29.60
C PRO A 4 -14.04 79.59 -28.61
N LYS A 5 -12.81 79.25 -29.06
CA LYS A 5 -11.62 80.16 -29.10
C LYS A 5 -10.30 79.45 -29.48
N LYS A 6 -9.48 80.21 -30.20
CA LYS A 6 -8.16 79.89 -30.76
C LYS A 6 -7.01 80.14 -29.76
N ARG A 7 -5.87 79.48 -30.05
CA ARG A 7 -4.44 79.89 -29.89
C ARG A 7 -3.86 80.02 -28.47
N ASN A 8 -2.74 79.33 -28.19
CA ASN A 8 -1.37 79.84 -28.38
C ASN A 8 -0.30 78.80 -27.99
N TRP A 9 0.86 78.87 -28.64
CA TRP A 9 2.08 78.15 -28.28
C TRP A 9 2.79 78.88 -27.14
N LEU A 10 3.36 78.13 -26.19
CA LEU A 10 4.49 78.61 -25.39
C LEU A 10 5.43 77.45 -25.07
N ILE A 11 6.63 77.58 -25.64
CA ILE A 11 7.84 76.82 -25.32
C ILE A 11 8.30 77.31 -23.95
N LEU A 12 8.50 76.39 -23.00
CA LEU A 12 9.23 76.65 -21.77
C LEU A 12 10.37 75.62 -21.70
N ALA A 13 11.54 76.08 -22.13
CA ALA A 13 12.81 75.47 -21.77
C ALA A 13 13.07 75.75 -20.29
N LEU A 14 13.32 74.71 -19.49
CA LEU A 14 13.97 74.89 -18.20
C LEU A 14 15.10 73.84 -18.05
N ALA A 15 16.28 74.43 -17.85
CA ALA A 15 17.61 73.89 -17.64
C ALA A 15 17.71 72.47 -17.03
N ALA A 16 18.52 71.65 -17.68
CA ALA A 16 19.15 70.49 -17.09
C ALA A 16 20.11 70.93 -15.97
N LEU A 17 19.88 70.44 -14.75
CA LEU A 17 20.89 70.40 -13.70
C LEU A 17 21.15 68.92 -13.40
N THR A 18 22.19 68.37 -14.02
CA THR A 18 22.67 67.02 -13.75
C THR A 18 23.28 66.97 -12.35
N LEU A 19 22.51 66.48 -11.38
CA LEU A 19 23.04 66.06 -10.09
C LEU A 19 23.57 64.63 -10.24
N VAL A 20 24.90 64.48 -10.33
CA VAL A 20 25.56 63.18 -10.27
C VAL A 20 25.51 62.70 -8.83
N ILE A 21 24.46 61.96 -8.47
CA ILE A 21 24.44 61.16 -7.24
C ILE A 21 25.21 59.89 -7.55
N THR A 22 26.45 59.79 -7.06
CA THR A 22 27.17 58.52 -7.00
C THR A 22 26.49 57.62 -5.97
N THR A 23 25.47 56.89 -6.40
CA THR A 23 24.93 55.77 -5.62
C THR A 23 25.97 54.66 -5.64
N PHE A 24 26.66 54.43 -4.52
CA PHE A 24 27.32 53.16 -4.27
C PHE A 24 26.24 52.08 -4.20
N GLY A 25 25.91 51.51 -5.36
CA GLY A 25 25.03 50.36 -5.44
C GLY A 25 25.75 49.16 -4.85
N ALA A 26 25.40 48.81 -3.61
CA ALA A 26 25.69 47.48 -3.11
C ALA A 26 24.97 46.49 -4.04
N THR A 27 25.73 45.79 -4.88
CA THR A 27 25.21 44.68 -5.67
C THR A 27 24.55 43.69 -4.73
N PRO A 28 23.24 43.37 -4.87
CA PRO A 28 22.67 42.28 -4.11
C PRO A 28 23.47 41.02 -4.45
N LYS A 29 24.11 40.41 -3.44
CA LYS A 29 24.65 39.06 -3.60
C LYS A 29 23.51 38.18 -4.09
N ALA A 30 23.65 37.64 -5.29
CA ALA A 30 22.72 36.65 -5.80
C ALA A 30 22.67 35.50 -4.79
N GLN A 31 21.58 35.43 -4.03
CA GLN A 31 21.30 34.29 -3.16
C GLN A 31 21.18 33.09 -4.09
N ALA A 32 22.13 32.15 -4.05
CA ALA A 32 22.05 30.94 -4.84
C ALA A 32 20.68 30.30 -4.62
N ALA A 33 19.87 30.17 -5.69
CA ALA A 33 18.57 29.53 -5.60
C ALA A 33 18.78 28.14 -5.00
N THR A 34 18.27 27.92 -3.79
CA THR A 34 18.46 26.63 -3.11
C THR A 34 17.66 25.60 -3.90
N SER A 35 18.37 24.75 -4.65
CA SER A 35 17.74 23.71 -5.45
C SER A 35 17.25 22.59 -4.54
N TYR A 36 15.93 22.44 -4.44
CA TYR A 36 15.25 21.35 -3.74
C TYR A 36 14.95 20.20 -4.69
N TYR A 37 15.00 18.96 -4.17
CA TYR A 37 14.66 17.78 -4.94
C TYR A 37 13.17 17.78 -5.27
N GLN A 38 12.86 17.62 -6.56
CA GLN A 38 11.50 17.52 -7.03
C GLN A 38 10.89 16.16 -6.64
N VAL A 39 9.63 16.20 -6.19
CA VAL A 39 8.85 15.00 -5.90
C VAL A 39 8.22 14.53 -7.21
N ALA A 40 8.71 13.41 -7.74
CA ALA A 40 8.23 12.82 -8.98
C ALA A 40 6.90 12.09 -8.81
N ASN A 41 6.66 11.52 -7.63
CA ASN A 41 5.43 10.79 -7.34
C ASN A 41 5.09 10.88 -5.84
N LEU A 42 3.80 11.00 -5.52
CA LEU A 42 3.27 10.98 -4.17
C LEU A 42 2.05 10.03 -4.14
N LYS A 43 2.16 8.95 -3.37
CA LYS A 43 1.14 7.90 -3.30
C LYS A 43 0.64 7.70 -1.87
N LYS A 44 -0.68 7.62 -1.71
CA LYS A 44 -1.30 7.11 -0.48
C LYS A 44 -1.11 5.60 -0.41
N VAL A 45 -0.67 5.11 0.74
CA VAL A 45 -0.49 3.68 1.02
C VAL A 45 -1.04 3.40 2.42
N ASP A 46 -1.27 2.14 2.74
CA ASP A 46 -1.76 1.76 4.06
C ASP A 46 -1.17 0.40 4.46
N TYR A 47 -0.04 0.42 5.16
CA TYR A 47 0.59 -0.80 5.62
C TYR A 47 1.42 -0.59 6.88
N TYR A 48 1.71 -1.69 7.56
CA TYR A 48 2.51 -1.76 8.76
C TYR A 48 3.86 -2.41 8.45
N THR A 49 4.90 -1.81 9.01
CA THR A 49 6.26 -2.38 9.02
C THR A 49 6.96 -2.05 10.33
N LYS A 50 8.24 -2.41 10.46
CA LYS A 50 9.10 -1.93 11.54
C LYS A 50 10.12 -0.94 10.99
N VAL A 51 10.61 -0.06 11.85
CA VAL A 51 11.86 0.63 11.56
C VAL A 51 13.00 -0.37 11.77
N GLY A 52 13.94 -0.43 10.83
CA GLY A 52 15.09 -1.32 10.91
C GLY A 52 16.07 -0.92 12.02
N ALA A 53 17.15 -1.66 12.18
CA ALA A 53 18.13 -1.38 13.24
C ALA A 53 18.90 -0.07 13.04
N ASN A 54 19.05 0.41 11.78
CA ASN A 54 19.72 1.67 11.46
C ASN A 54 21.15 1.77 12.07
N THR A 55 21.89 0.65 12.05
CA THR A 55 23.23 0.52 12.65
C THR A 55 24.32 1.11 11.76
N THR A 56 24.38 0.71 10.49
CA THR A 56 25.36 1.19 9.51
C THR A 56 25.06 2.61 9.02
N HIS A 57 23.78 2.91 8.78
CA HIS A 57 23.32 4.24 8.39
C HIS A 57 22.10 4.61 9.22
N ASN A 58 22.14 5.78 9.84
CA ASN A 58 21.05 6.29 10.65
C ASN A 58 20.21 7.27 9.81
N TYR A 59 19.10 6.77 9.25
CA TYR A 59 18.30 7.55 8.31
C TYR A 59 17.65 8.74 9.03
N GLY A 60 17.81 9.95 8.49
CA GLY A 60 17.11 11.14 8.96
C GLY A 60 15.60 11.02 8.74
N ILE A 61 14.84 11.59 9.68
CA ILE A 61 13.40 11.73 9.62
C ILE A 61 13.07 13.22 9.47
N TYR A 62 12.20 13.57 8.52
CA TYR A 62 11.92 14.94 8.12
C TYR A 62 10.44 15.27 8.25
N THR A 63 10.12 16.55 8.42
CA THR A 63 8.79 17.00 8.88
C THR A 63 7.69 16.88 7.83
N SER A 64 7.95 17.32 6.59
CA SER A 64 6.90 17.57 5.59
C SER A 64 7.04 16.74 4.30
N GLY A 65 8.24 16.22 4.04
CA GLY A 65 8.58 15.40 2.88
C GLY A 65 9.97 14.78 3.09
N GLY A 66 10.48 14.07 2.09
CA GLY A 66 11.82 13.49 2.07
C GLY A 66 12.93 14.53 2.13
N TYR A 67 14.17 14.09 2.38
CA TYR A 67 15.32 14.97 2.52
C TYR A 67 15.41 15.99 1.38
N LYS A 68 15.61 17.27 1.73
CA LYS A 68 15.85 18.40 0.81
C LYS A 68 14.78 18.56 -0.29
N THR A 69 13.55 18.12 -0.05
CA THR A 69 12.39 18.43 -0.92
C THR A 69 11.82 19.82 -0.65
N SER A 70 12.15 20.42 0.49
CA SER A 70 11.81 21.81 0.86
C SER A 70 12.79 22.33 1.91
N ALA A 71 12.71 23.63 2.23
CA ALA A 71 13.48 24.24 3.32
C ALA A 71 13.29 23.50 4.66
N ALA A 72 12.06 23.05 4.93
CA ALA A 72 11.70 22.35 6.16
C ALA A 72 12.30 20.93 6.26
N ASN A 73 12.80 20.37 5.16
CA ASN A 73 13.32 19.00 5.10
C ASN A 73 14.85 18.96 4.90
N VAL A 74 15.55 20.08 5.16
CA VAL A 74 17.02 20.14 5.11
C VAL A 74 17.62 19.54 6.39
N THR A 75 17.01 19.81 7.55
CA THR A 75 17.44 19.29 8.85
C THR A 75 16.50 18.19 9.31
N ALA A 76 17.06 17.08 9.78
CA ALA A 76 16.27 15.99 10.35
C ALA A 76 15.69 16.39 11.71
N ILE A 77 14.43 16.04 11.95
CA ILE A 77 13.72 16.24 13.22
C ILE A 77 13.87 15.04 14.19
N ALA A 78 14.28 13.89 13.66
CA ALA A 78 14.58 12.67 14.40
C ALA A 78 15.39 11.72 13.49
N HIS A 79 15.78 10.56 14.00
CA HIS A 79 16.49 9.56 13.22
C HIS A 79 15.89 8.15 13.38
N GLY A 80 16.17 7.28 12.41
CA GLY A 80 15.67 5.90 12.39
C GLY A 80 16.02 5.11 13.66
N ARG A 81 17.19 5.34 14.27
CA ARG A 81 17.59 4.69 15.51
C ARG A 81 16.66 4.99 16.70
N ASP A 82 16.05 6.18 16.75
CA ASP A 82 15.08 6.56 17.79
C ASP A 82 13.81 5.69 17.74
N TYR A 83 13.59 5.04 16.60
CA TYR A 83 12.45 4.18 16.33
C TYR A 83 12.82 2.72 16.05
N ALA A 84 14.09 2.32 16.17
CA ALA A 84 14.55 0.99 15.82
C ALA A 84 13.71 -0.13 16.45
N GLY A 85 13.25 -1.08 15.63
CA GLY A 85 12.42 -2.21 16.05
C GLY A 85 10.95 -1.89 16.31
N LYS A 86 10.56 -0.60 16.38
CA LYS A 86 9.17 -0.18 16.62
C LYS A 86 8.30 -0.45 15.39
N PHE A 87 7.09 -0.94 15.62
CA PHE A 87 6.06 -1.04 14.59
C PHE A 87 5.57 0.35 14.22
N ILE A 88 5.50 0.61 12.91
CA ILE A 88 5.07 1.88 12.35
C ILE A 88 3.99 1.64 11.30
N HIS A 89 3.10 2.62 11.16
CA HIS A 89 2.05 2.64 10.16
C HIS A 89 2.44 3.58 9.03
N VAL A 90 2.80 3.03 7.88
CA VAL A 90 3.16 3.79 6.69
C VAL A 90 1.90 4.17 5.93
N THR A 91 1.78 5.45 5.64
CA THR A 91 0.53 6.05 5.14
C THR A 91 0.72 6.81 3.84
N ARG A 92 1.95 7.20 3.50
CA ARG A 92 2.31 7.77 2.20
C ARG A 92 3.70 7.32 1.79
N THR A 93 3.91 7.25 0.49
CA THR A 93 5.24 7.15 -0.12
C THR A 93 5.42 8.31 -1.07
N GLU A 94 6.64 8.83 -1.16
CA GLU A 94 7.01 9.74 -2.23
C GLU A 94 8.35 9.31 -2.84
N THR A 95 8.57 9.68 -4.09
CA THR A 95 9.79 9.36 -4.82
C THR A 95 10.42 10.63 -5.34
N THR A 96 11.72 10.78 -5.11
CA THR A 96 12.57 11.81 -5.69
C THR A 96 13.71 11.13 -6.47
N ALA A 97 14.53 11.91 -7.16
CA ALA A 97 15.75 11.39 -7.81
C ALA A 97 16.72 10.70 -6.81
N GLN A 98 16.60 10.98 -5.51
CA GLN A 98 17.46 10.39 -4.47
C GLN A 98 16.92 9.08 -3.89
N GLY A 99 15.66 8.74 -4.17
CA GLY A 99 15.05 7.51 -3.68
C GLY A 99 13.62 7.68 -3.20
N THR A 100 13.13 6.66 -2.49
CA THR A 100 11.77 6.61 -1.98
C THR A 100 11.74 6.89 -0.49
N TRP A 101 10.75 7.68 -0.07
CA TRP A 101 10.52 8.08 1.32
C TRP A 101 9.17 7.57 1.78
N VAL A 102 9.07 7.25 3.08
CA VAL A 102 7.85 6.78 3.72
C VAL A 102 7.41 7.76 4.80
N ARG A 103 6.17 8.25 4.71
CA ARG A 103 5.52 8.95 5.82
C ARG A 103 4.91 7.92 6.75
N PHE A 104 5.24 8.00 8.03
CA PHE A 104 4.75 7.03 9.00
C PHE A 104 4.21 7.64 10.28
N LEU A 105 3.35 6.87 10.93
CA LEU A 105 2.82 7.12 12.25
C LEU A 105 3.46 6.12 13.23
N TYR A 106 3.65 6.58 14.46
CA TYR A 106 3.99 5.75 15.61
C TYR A 106 3.02 6.08 16.74
N ASN A 107 2.41 5.07 17.35
CA ASN A 107 1.35 5.23 18.36
C ASN A 107 0.25 6.22 17.92
N HIS A 108 -0.22 6.07 16.68
CA HIS A 108 -1.26 6.91 16.05
C HIS A 108 -0.90 8.39 15.83
N LYS A 109 0.34 8.81 16.14
CA LYS A 109 0.82 10.17 15.87
C LYS A 109 1.72 10.18 14.65
N GLN A 110 1.55 11.18 13.78
CA GLN A 110 2.47 11.38 12.67
C GLN A 110 3.86 11.71 13.21
N VAL A 111 4.87 10.97 12.72
CA VAL A 111 6.28 11.21 13.09
C VAL A 111 6.97 12.04 12.01
N GLY A 112 6.92 11.59 10.77
CA GLY A 112 7.58 12.27 9.65
C GLY A 112 7.87 11.34 8.49
N TRP A 113 8.83 11.76 7.67
CA TRP A 113 9.28 11.08 6.46
C TRP A 113 10.68 10.52 6.63
N MET A 114 10.84 9.21 6.44
CA MET A 114 12.13 8.53 6.50
C MET A 114 12.43 7.89 5.15
N GLY A 115 13.71 7.80 4.78
CA GLY A 115 14.11 7.01 3.62
C GLY A 115 13.61 5.57 3.77
N VAL A 116 13.02 5.00 2.70
CA VAL A 116 12.38 3.67 2.78
C VAL A 116 13.39 2.60 3.22
N ASN A 117 14.68 2.77 2.97
CA ASN A 117 15.73 1.83 3.38
C ASN A 117 15.97 1.82 4.90
N GLY A 118 15.46 2.80 5.65
CA GLY A 118 15.42 2.78 7.11
C GLY A 118 14.37 1.82 7.69
N THR A 119 13.49 1.23 6.88
CA THR A 119 12.47 0.25 7.32
C THR A 119 12.98 -1.19 7.26
N ASP A 120 12.49 -2.06 8.12
CA ASP A 120 12.67 -3.51 8.04
C ASP A 120 11.92 -4.11 6.83
N LYS A 121 12.66 -4.69 5.89
CA LYS A 121 12.08 -5.31 4.68
C LYS A 121 11.50 -6.70 4.92
N THR A 122 11.82 -7.30 6.06
CA THR A 122 11.39 -8.65 6.41
C THR A 122 10.01 -8.69 7.01
N TYR A 123 9.44 -7.55 7.42
CA TYR A 123 8.07 -7.44 7.91
C TYR A 123 7.22 -6.54 7.01
N TYR A 124 6.06 -7.05 6.63
CA TYR A 124 5.04 -6.28 5.94
C TYR A 124 3.64 -6.79 6.29
N ARG A 125 2.70 -5.90 6.59
CA ARG A 125 1.32 -6.29 6.88
C ARG A 125 0.34 -5.21 6.47
N VAL A 126 -0.80 -5.60 5.91
CA VAL A 126 -1.93 -4.71 5.63
C VAL A 126 -3.15 -5.11 6.44
N MET A 127 -4.10 -4.20 6.59
CA MET A 127 -5.38 -4.49 7.26
C MET A 127 -6.46 -4.70 6.21
N ALA A 128 -6.79 -5.96 5.97
CA ALA A 128 -7.90 -6.35 5.12
C ALA A 128 -9.19 -6.57 5.92
N PRO A 129 -10.38 -6.49 5.28
CA PRO A 129 -11.64 -6.93 5.87
C PRO A 129 -11.52 -8.34 6.46
N LEU A 130 -12.14 -8.55 7.62
CA LEU A 130 -12.24 -9.85 8.26
C LEU A 130 -13.69 -10.29 8.18
N ILE A 131 -13.95 -11.28 7.33
CA ILE A 131 -15.30 -11.73 7.00
C ILE A 131 -15.40 -13.19 7.42
N GLY A 132 -16.38 -13.50 8.27
CA GLY A 132 -16.71 -14.88 8.62
C GLY A 132 -17.56 -15.56 7.54
N GLN A 133 -17.36 -16.85 7.29
CA GLN A 133 -18.16 -17.59 6.32
C GLN A 133 -19.57 -17.87 6.85
N ARG A 134 -19.68 -18.19 8.15
CA ARG A 134 -20.92 -18.56 8.84
C ARG A 134 -21.76 -17.35 9.28
N PRO A 135 -23.08 -17.55 9.50
CA PRO A 135 -23.84 -18.79 9.27
C PRO A 135 -24.18 -19.08 7.81
N GLU A 136 -24.10 -18.10 6.92
CA GLU A 136 -24.71 -18.13 5.59
C GLU A 136 -24.00 -19.07 4.61
N LEU A 137 -22.69 -19.25 4.77
CA LEU A 137 -21.88 -20.14 3.93
C LEU A 137 -21.14 -21.19 4.79
N PRO A 138 -21.82 -22.24 5.28
CA PRO A 138 -21.21 -23.25 6.15
C PRO A 138 -19.94 -23.89 5.57
N THR A 139 -19.85 -24.02 4.24
CA THR A 139 -18.73 -24.62 3.50
C THR A 139 -18.10 -23.64 2.49
N GLY A 140 -18.25 -22.32 2.71
CA GLY A 140 -17.76 -21.30 1.78
C GLY A 140 -16.44 -20.63 2.16
N CYS A 141 -15.46 -21.39 2.67
CA CYS A 141 -14.18 -20.81 3.09
C CYS A 141 -13.44 -20.12 1.93
N GLU A 142 -13.40 -20.72 0.74
CA GLU A 142 -12.70 -20.17 -0.44
C GLU A 142 -13.34 -18.87 -0.92
N ILE A 143 -14.66 -18.86 -1.08
CA ILE A 143 -15.36 -17.69 -1.64
C ILE A 143 -15.40 -16.55 -0.62
N THR A 144 -15.51 -16.86 0.67
CA THR A 144 -15.41 -15.84 1.74
C THR A 144 -14.01 -15.24 1.79
N THR A 145 -12.98 -16.06 1.65
CA THR A 145 -11.58 -15.61 1.60
C THR A 145 -11.28 -14.78 0.37
N THR A 146 -11.79 -15.21 -0.78
CA THR A 146 -11.74 -14.46 -2.04
C THR A 146 -12.48 -13.12 -1.93
N THR A 147 -13.57 -13.07 -1.17
CA THR A 147 -14.28 -11.81 -0.87
C THR A 147 -13.38 -10.84 -0.09
N MET A 148 -12.67 -11.30 0.94
CA MET A 148 -11.74 -10.46 1.69
C MET A 148 -10.64 -9.87 0.78
N MET A 149 -10.10 -10.70 -0.12
CA MET A 149 -9.12 -10.28 -1.13
C MET A 149 -9.68 -9.22 -2.08
N LEU A 150 -10.86 -9.46 -2.65
CA LEU A 150 -11.48 -8.56 -3.63
C LEU A 150 -11.92 -7.23 -3.01
N GLN A 151 -12.48 -7.25 -1.79
CA GLN A 151 -12.80 -6.00 -1.08
C GLN A 151 -11.54 -5.18 -0.80
N PHE A 152 -10.42 -5.81 -0.44
CA PHE A 152 -9.15 -5.11 -0.29
C PHE A 152 -8.64 -4.52 -1.61
N ALA A 153 -8.91 -5.20 -2.74
CA ALA A 153 -8.63 -4.69 -4.08
C ALA A 153 -9.51 -3.48 -4.48
N GLY A 154 -10.53 -3.15 -3.69
CA GLY A 154 -11.49 -2.07 -3.95
C GLY A 154 -12.78 -2.53 -4.62
N ALA A 155 -13.01 -3.84 -4.80
CA ALA A 155 -14.24 -4.35 -5.38
C ALA A 155 -15.42 -4.22 -4.39
N ASN A 156 -16.55 -3.71 -4.88
CA ASN A 156 -17.79 -3.63 -4.09
C ASN A 156 -18.57 -4.95 -4.18
N VAL A 157 -18.14 -5.95 -3.42
CA VAL A 157 -18.69 -7.32 -3.45
C VAL A 157 -18.96 -7.84 -2.05
N THR A 158 -19.88 -8.80 -1.94
CA THR A 158 -20.16 -9.53 -0.69
C THR A 158 -19.90 -11.01 -0.88
N LYS A 159 -19.70 -11.75 0.23
CA LYS A 159 -19.56 -13.22 0.17
C LYS A 159 -20.77 -13.89 -0.50
N LEU A 160 -21.96 -13.33 -0.31
CA LEU A 160 -23.20 -13.86 -0.88
C LEU A 160 -23.34 -13.54 -2.36
N SER A 161 -22.94 -12.35 -2.82
CA SER A 161 -22.95 -12.05 -4.26
C SER A 161 -21.93 -12.92 -4.99
N LEU A 162 -20.73 -13.07 -4.44
CA LEU A 162 -19.72 -13.92 -5.06
C LEU A 162 -20.08 -15.41 -5.01
N ALA A 163 -20.72 -15.90 -3.95
CA ALA A 163 -21.19 -17.29 -3.88
C ALA A 163 -22.29 -17.62 -4.90
N LYS A 164 -23.07 -16.62 -5.36
CA LYS A 164 -24.03 -16.74 -6.46
C LYS A 164 -23.36 -16.75 -7.83
N GLU A 165 -22.29 -15.97 -8.00
CA GLU A 165 -21.52 -15.89 -9.25
C GLU A 165 -20.54 -17.05 -9.43
N MET A 166 -20.10 -17.67 -8.34
CA MET A 166 -19.14 -18.76 -8.35
C MET A 166 -19.69 -19.98 -9.12
N PRO A 167 -18.92 -20.53 -10.09
CA PRO A 167 -19.36 -21.68 -10.87
C PRO A 167 -19.59 -22.89 -9.97
N ARG A 168 -20.53 -23.76 -10.37
CA ARG A 168 -20.88 -25.01 -9.68
C ARG A 168 -20.63 -26.20 -10.59
N SER A 169 -20.10 -27.26 -10.03
CA SER A 169 -19.75 -28.49 -10.76
C SER A 169 -19.63 -29.65 -9.79
N SER A 170 -19.74 -30.89 -10.26
CA SER A 170 -19.33 -32.08 -9.49
C SER A 170 -17.81 -32.28 -9.48
N ASP A 171 -17.10 -31.62 -10.39
CA ASP A 171 -15.63 -31.61 -10.50
C ASP A 171 -15.07 -30.28 -9.94
N PRO A 172 -14.21 -30.33 -8.91
CA PRO A 172 -13.65 -29.13 -8.28
C PRO A 172 -12.69 -28.32 -9.18
N ASN A 173 -12.26 -28.90 -10.31
CA ASN A 173 -11.50 -28.20 -11.36
C ASN A 173 -12.41 -27.49 -12.38
N LYS A 174 -13.73 -27.52 -12.19
CA LYS A 174 -14.72 -26.83 -13.02
C LYS A 174 -15.72 -25.97 -12.23
N GLY A 175 -15.59 -25.91 -10.90
CA GLY A 175 -16.50 -25.18 -10.03
C GLY A 175 -16.63 -25.77 -8.64
N PHE A 176 -17.41 -25.11 -7.78
CA PHE A 176 -17.62 -25.53 -6.41
C PHE A 176 -18.49 -26.79 -6.36
N VAL A 177 -18.00 -27.80 -5.63
CA VAL A 177 -18.68 -29.08 -5.45
C VAL A 177 -19.78 -28.99 -4.41
N GLY A 178 -21.02 -29.15 -4.87
CA GLY A 178 -22.22 -29.10 -4.03
C GLY A 178 -22.63 -27.68 -3.65
N SER A 179 -23.11 -27.54 -2.41
CA SER A 179 -23.68 -26.38 -1.73
C SER A 179 -22.77 -25.51 -0.83
N PRO A 180 -22.22 -24.30 -1.13
CA PRO A 180 -21.53 -23.50 -0.11
C PRO A 180 -22.51 -23.02 0.97
N TYR A 181 -23.82 -22.97 0.66
CA TYR A 181 -24.92 -22.71 1.60
C TYR A 181 -25.31 -23.94 2.43
N SER A 182 -24.75 -25.11 2.11
CA SER A 182 -25.02 -26.39 2.78
C SER A 182 -23.83 -26.80 3.64
N THR A 183 -24.08 -27.63 4.65
CA THR A 183 -23.04 -28.31 5.43
C THR A 183 -22.37 -29.47 4.66
N SER A 184 -22.92 -29.85 3.51
CA SER A 184 -22.41 -30.95 2.66
C SER A 184 -21.65 -30.50 1.41
N GLY A 185 -21.46 -29.20 1.19
CA GLY A 185 -20.57 -28.68 0.16
C GLY A 185 -19.11 -29.03 0.46
N TRP A 186 -18.26 -29.02 -0.58
CA TRP A 186 -16.86 -29.43 -0.43
C TRP A 186 -15.89 -28.27 -0.65
N TYR A 187 -15.44 -28.04 -1.89
CA TYR A 187 -14.51 -26.97 -2.20
C TYR A 187 -14.54 -26.61 -3.70
N ILE A 188 -13.81 -25.55 -4.04
CA ILE A 188 -13.50 -25.11 -5.42
C ILE A 188 -12.00 -24.86 -5.53
N TYR A 189 -11.39 -25.16 -6.68
CA TYR A 189 -9.98 -24.86 -6.91
C TYR A 189 -9.74 -23.46 -7.50
N PRO A 190 -8.51 -22.92 -7.38
CA PRO A 190 -8.17 -21.58 -7.86
C PRO A 190 -8.54 -21.32 -9.33
N GLY A 191 -8.42 -22.34 -10.19
CA GLY A 191 -8.63 -22.21 -11.63
C GLY A 191 -9.99 -21.63 -11.99
N ASP A 192 -11.06 -22.12 -11.37
CA ASP A 192 -12.43 -21.69 -11.68
C ASP A 192 -12.83 -20.37 -11.03
N LEU A 193 -12.05 -19.92 -10.04
CA LEU A 193 -12.22 -18.58 -9.48
C LEU A 193 -11.51 -17.51 -10.32
N MET A 194 -10.64 -17.87 -11.25
CA MET A 194 -9.85 -16.90 -12.04
C MET A 194 -10.74 -15.92 -12.82
N ALA A 195 -11.78 -16.41 -13.49
CA ALA A 195 -12.69 -15.55 -14.26
C ALA A 195 -13.47 -14.60 -13.35
N LEU A 196 -13.95 -15.10 -12.21
CA LEU A 196 -14.64 -14.30 -11.20
C LEU A 196 -13.72 -13.24 -10.60
N VAL A 197 -12.48 -13.60 -10.23
CA VAL A 197 -11.49 -12.64 -9.70
C VAL A 197 -11.15 -11.60 -10.75
N LYS A 198 -10.88 -12.00 -12.00
CA LYS A 198 -10.58 -11.07 -13.09
C LYS A 198 -11.73 -10.09 -13.35
N LYS A 199 -12.98 -10.55 -13.28
CA LYS A 199 -14.17 -9.70 -13.41
C LYS A 199 -14.21 -8.60 -12.37
N HIS A 200 -13.83 -8.89 -11.12
CA HIS A 200 -13.99 -7.97 -9.99
C HIS A 200 -12.73 -7.17 -9.63
N ALA A 201 -11.53 -7.63 -10.00
CA ALA A 201 -10.25 -6.96 -9.75
C ALA A 201 -9.54 -6.45 -11.02
N GLY A 202 -10.07 -6.75 -12.22
CA GLY A 202 -9.45 -6.42 -13.51
C GLY A 202 -8.35 -7.40 -13.95
N SER A 203 -7.76 -8.12 -13.00
CA SER A 203 -6.75 -9.16 -13.23
C SER A 203 -6.96 -10.34 -12.28
N ALA A 204 -6.34 -11.48 -12.60
CA ALA A 204 -6.32 -12.68 -11.77
C ALA A 204 -5.00 -13.41 -12.01
N ILE A 205 -4.42 -13.98 -10.96
CA ILE A 205 -3.17 -14.73 -11.01
C ILE A 205 -3.35 -16.03 -10.24
N ASN A 206 -3.24 -17.16 -10.95
CA ASN A 206 -3.15 -18.46 -10.31
C ASN A 206 -1.70 -18.63 -9.83
N MET A 207 -1.51 -18.64 -8.51
CA MET A 207 -0.20 -18.79 -7.87
C MET A 207 0.03 -20.23 -7.36
N THR A 208 -0.74 -21.19 -7.85
CA THR A 208 -0.58 -22.60 -7.48
C THR A 208 0.84 -23.07 -7.78
N GLY A 209 1.48 -23.68 -6.78
CA GLY A 209 2.88 -24.11 -6.85
C GLY A 209 3.91 -23.04 -6.47
N ASP A 210 3.53 -21.76 -6.33
CA ASP A 210 4.48 -20.70 -5.98
C ASP A 210 5.01 -20.83 -4.54
N SER A 211 6.29 -20.51 -4.36
CA SER A 211 6.94 -20.51 -3.04
C SER A 211 6.37 -19.42 -2.11
N LEU A 212 6.57 -19.57 -0.80
CA LEU A 212 6.21 -18.50 0.14
C LEU A 212 6.94 -17.19 -0.16
N THR A 213 8.13 -17.21 -0.76
CA THR A 213 8.83 -16.00 -1.20
C THR A 213 8.01 -15.22 -2.23
N LYS A 214 7.41 -15.90 -3.22
CA LYS A 214 6.54 -15.27 -4.21
C LYS A 214 5.23 -14.78 -3.60
N VAL A 215 4.63 -15.56 -2.69
CA VAL A 215 3.45 -15.12 -1.91
C VAL A 215 3.75 -13.83 -1.15
N LYS A 216 4.88 -13.76 -0.45
CA LYS A 216 5.32 -12.55 0.28
C LYS A 216 5.54 -11.37 -0.67
N ALA A 217 6.18 -11.60 -1.81
CA ALA A 217 6.39 -10.58 -2.82
C ALA A 217 5.07 -10.01 -3.38
N GLN A 218 4.06 -10.87 -3.57
CA GLN A 218 2.74 -10.43 -4.03
C GLN A 218 2.03 -9.57 -2.98
N VAL A 219 2.03 -10.02 -1.71
CA VAL A 219 1.47 -9.24 -0.59
C VAL A 219 2.18 -7.89 -0.45
N ARG A 220 3.51 -7.84 -0.67
CA ARG A 220 4.30 -6.61 -0.60
C ARG A 220 3.91 -5.55 -1.64
N LYS A 221 3.25 -5.98 -2.73
CA LYS A 221 2.68 -5.09 -3.77
C LYS A 221 1.29 -4.58 -3.41
N ASN A 222 0.74 -4.90 -2.22
CA ASN A 222 -0.67 -4.72 -1.85
C ASN A 222 -1.64 -5.62 -2.64
N HIS A 223 -1.21 -6.82 -3.02
CA HIS A 223 -2.08 -7.83 -3.59
C HIS A 223 -2.18 -9.01 -2.63
N LEU A 224 -3.35 -9.20 -2.01
CA LEU A 224 -3.54 -10.31 -1.07
C LEU A 224 -3.53 -11.65 -1.82
N VAL A 225 -3.28 -12.72 -1.09
CA VAL A 225 -3.21 -14.07 -1.65
C VAL A 225 -4.14 -14.98 -0.86
N VAL A 226 -5.09 -15.60 -1.54
CA VAL A 226 -5.87 -16.72 -1.01
C VAL A 226 -4.99 -17.96 -1.08
N LEU A 227 -4.80 -18.63 0.05
CA LEU A 227 -4.09 -19.91 0.12
C LEU A 227 -5.05 -21.00 0.53
N TRP A 228 -5.00 -22.12 -0.18
CA TRP A 228 -5.61 -23.35 0.28
C TRP A 228 -4.61 -24.11 1.14
N VAL A 229 -5.12 -24.71 2.21
CA VAL A 229 -4.36 -25.33 3.29
C VAL A 229 -5.08 -26.59 3.76
N ALA A 230 -4.34 -27.67 3.95
CA ALA A 230 -4.88 -28.93 4.47
C ALA A 230 -4.69 -29.03 5.99
N ASN A 231 -5.56 -29.78 6.68
CA ASN A 231 -5.44 -30.11 8.11
C ASN A 231 -5.34 -28.89 9.03
N LEU A 232 -6.11 -27.83 8.74
CA LEU A 232 -6.21 -26.63 9.56
C LEU A 232 -7.62 -26.55 10.16
N ASP A 233 -7.72 -26.22 11.45
CA ASP A 233 -8.98 -26.06 12.19
C ASP A 233 -9.94 -27.26 12.13
N GLY A 234 -9.41 -28.47 11.97
CA GLY A 234 -10.18 -29.71 11.87
C GLY A 234 -10.73 -29.99 10.47
N PHE A 235 -10.40 -29.17 9.47
CA PHE A 235 -10.75 -29.40 8.07
C PHE A 235 -9.67 -30.17 7.32
N SER A 236 -10.08 -31.08 6.45
CA SER A 236 -9.19 -31.70 5.47
C SER A 236 -8.69 -30.68 4.43
N ASN A 237 -9.53 -29.72 4.06
CA ASN A 237 -9.21 -28.58 3.19
C ASN A 237 -9.85 -27.30 3.74
N HIS A 238 -9.08 -26.20 3.79
CA HIS A 238 -9.53 -24.87 4.20
C HIS A 238 -8.85 -23.79 3.34
N ALA A 239 -9.38 -22.57 3.38
CA ALA A 239 -8.81 -21.42 2.67
C ALA A 239 -8.64 -20.21 3.60
N VAL A 240 -7.50 -19.54 3.47
CA VAL A 240 -7.12 -18.37 4.31
C VAL A 240 -6.57 -17.22 3.47
N CYS A 241 -6.80 -15.97 3.90
CA CYS A 241 -6.39 -14.78 3.15
C CYS A 241 -5.10 -14.22 3.74
N VAL A 242 -3.98 -14.34 3.04
CA VAL A 242 -2.69 -13.80 3.49
C VAL A 242 -2.70 -12.28 3.42
N THR A 243 -2.42 -11.64 4.56
CA THR A 243 -2.42 -10.18 4.74
C THR A 243 -1.05 -9.63 5.16
N GLY A 244 -0.07 -10.49 5.37
CA GLY A 244 1.27 -10.04 5.72
C GLY A 244 2.25 -11.17 5.98
N TYR A 245 3.48 -10.79 6.30
CA TYR A 245 4.55 -11.70 6.63
C TYR A 245 5.57 -11.07 7.58
N SER A 246 6.33 -11.93 8.23
CA SER A 246 7.66 -11.61 8.79
C SER A 246 8.73 -12.50 8.13
N SER A 247 9.97 -12.38 8.58
CA SER A 247 11.03 -13.34 8.25
C SER A 247 10.63 -14.77 8.59
N THR A 248 9.87 -15.00 9.67
CA THR A 248 9.56 -16.32 10.22
C THR A 248 8.09 -16.73 10.12
N ARG A 249 7.17 -15.83 9.78
CA ARG A 249 5.72 -16.08 9.83
C ARG A 249 4.96 -15.58 8.61
N ILE A 250 3.78 -16.17 8.40
CA ILE A 250 2.72 -15.68 7.52
C ILE A 250 1.54 -15.21 8.38
N TYR A 251 1.06 -14.00 8.14
CA TYR A 251 -0.14 -13.43 8.77
C TYR A 251 -1.31 -13.55 7.82
N TYR A 252 -2.44 -14.03 8.31
CA TYR A 252 -3.64 -14.27 7.49
C TYR A 252 -4.93 -14.00 8.27
N ASN A 253 -5.99 -13.76 7.52
CA ASN A 253 -7.36 -13.72 8.02
C ASN A 253 -8.01 -15.09 7.80
N ASP A 254 -8.62 -15.60 8.86
CA ASP A 254 -9.31 -16.88 8.88
C ASP A 254 -10.83 -16.67 8.85
N PRO A 255 -11.54 -17.16 7.80
CA PRO A 255 -12.99 -16.98 7.68
C PRO A 255 -13.79 -17.92 8.59
N TRP A 256 -13.18 -18.98 9.11
CA TRP A 256 -13.84 -19.93 10.00
C TRP A 256 -13.82 -19.44 11.44
N LEU A 257 -12.62 -19.09 11.93
CA LEU A 257 -12.44 -18.58 13.29
C LEU A 257 -12.78 -17.09 13.43
N VAL A 258 -13.01 -16.40 12.31
CA VAL A 258 -13.19 -14.94 12.24
C VAL A 258 -12.05 -14.24 12.98
N LYS A 259 -10.82 -14.61 12.63
CA LYS A 259 -9.62 -14.19 13.37
C LYS A 259 -8.51 -13.73 12.43
N ARG A 260 -7.82 -12.65 12.83
CA ARG A 260 -6.51 -12.29 12.27
C ARG A 260 -5.45 -13.04 13.06
N THR A 261 -4.77 -13.98 12.42
CA THR A 261 -3.80 -14.85 13.11
C THR A 261 -2.53 -15.01 12.27
N SER A 262 -1.61 -15.87 12.72
CA SER A 262 -0.39 -16.18 12.00
C SER A 262 0.15 -17.55 12.37
N MET A 263 0.92 -18.15 11.46
CA MET A 263 1.70 -19.35 11.73
C MET A 263 3.13 -19.19 11.21
N THR A 264 4.02 -20.11 11.61
CA THR A 264 5.39 -20.13 11.11
C THR A 264 5.41 -20.41 9.59
N ASN A 265 6.45 -19.98 8.89
CA ASN A 265 6.63 -20.31 7.48
C ASN A 265 6.63 -21.82 7.25
N ALA A 266 7.23 -22.59 8.17
CA ALA A 266 7.29 -24.05 8.12
C ALA A 266 5.90 -24.67 8.21
N ASN A 267 5.08 -24.27 9.19
CA ASN A 267 3.71 -24.77 9.33
C ASN A 267 2.87 -24.42 8.11
N MET A 268 2.96 -23.17 7.63
CA MET A 268 2.23 -22.76 6.42
C MET A 268 2.66 -23.59 5.21
N THR A 269 3.95 -23.88 5.08
CA THR A 269 4.46 -24.72 3.98
C THR A 269 3.93 -26.15 4.08
N SER A 270 3.86 -26.72 5.29
CA SER A 270 3.29 -28.05 5.54
C SER A 270 1.81 -28.13 5.14
N HIS A 271 0.99 -27.18 5.62
CA HIS A 271 -0.43 -27.14 5.28
C HIS A 271 -0.67 -26.93 3.79
N ARG A 272 0.09 -26.04 3.14
CA ARG A 272 0.01 -25.84 1.69
C ARG A 272 0.42 -27.09 0.91
N LYS A 273 1.45 -27.81 1.36
CA LYS A 273 1.88 -29.07 0.71
C LYS A 273 0.77 -30.10 0.71
N GLY A 274 0.04 -30.21 1.83
CA GLY A 274 -1.11 -31.10 1.95
C GLY A 274 -2.26 -30.76 1.01
N ASP A 275 -2.32 -29.52 0.49
CA ASP A 275 -3.30 -29.10 -0.51
C ASP A 275 -2.67 -28.64 -1.84
N ALA A 276 -1.63 -29.35 -2.29
CA ALA A 276 -0.99 -29.16 -3.60
C ALA A 276 -0.53 -27.71 -3.89
N TYR A 277 -0.20 -26.93 -2.85
CA TYR A 277 0.26 -25.55 -2.93
C TYR A 277 -0.67 -24.58 -3.66
N ARG A 278 -1.98 -24.87 -3.69
CA ARG A 278 -2.99 -24.03 -4.36
C ARG A 278 -3.03 -22.62 -3.80
N ALA A 279 -3.06 -21.64 -4.70
CA ALA A 279 -3.06 -20.22 -4.34
C ALA A 279 -3.65 -19.36 -5.46
N LEU A 280 -4.26 -18.24 -5.08
CA LEU A 280 -4.91 -17.29 -5.98
C LEU A 280 -4.63 -15.85 -5.53
N SER A 281 -4.35 -14.97 -6.49
CA SER A 281 -4.24 -13.52 -6.31
C SER A 281 -4.80 -12.81 -7.55
N TYR A 282 -4.55 -11.51 -7.66
CA TYR A 282 -4.91 -10.67 -8.80
C TYR A 282 -3.75 -9.79 -9.22
#